data_AF-A0A842Y676-F1
#
_entry.id   AF-A0A842Y676-F1
#
_cell.length_a   1.000
_cell.length_b   1.000
_cell.length_c   1.000
_cell.angle_alpha   90.00
_cell.angle_beta   90.00
_cell.angle_gamma   90.00
#
_symmetry.space_group_name_H-M   'P 1'
#
loop_
_entity.id
_entity.type
_entity.pdbx_description
1 polymer ?
#
loop_
_entity_poly.entity_id
_entity_poly.type
_entity_poly.pdbx_seq_one_letter_code
_entity_poly.pdbx_strand_id
1 'polypeptide(L)'
;MQVRGRSYHSGSSFLGINAIEKSLSLMNELMELKRKVEQRRSAVPPSQATSAKTGIQTLIPVLNITMINGGVKHNIVPDRCSIEGDRRFIPEETLEDVCQG
;
A
#
# COMPACT_ATOMS: atom_id res chain seq x y z
N MET A 1 7.87 -0.35 -2.49
CA MET A 1 7.67 -1.06 -3.78
C MET A 1 7.96 -0.11 -4.95
N GLN A 2 8.46 -0.61 -6.08
CA GLN A 2 8.77 0.20 -7.26
C GLN A 2 8.17 -0.41 -8.52
N VAL A 3 7.48 0.42 -9.30
CA VAL A 3 6.95 0.08 -10.62
C VAL A 3 7.79 0.78 -11.68
N ARG A 4 8.27 0.00 -12.66
CA ARG A 4 9.05 0.48 -13.80
C ARG A 4 8.24 0.50 -15.08
N GLY A 5 8.38 1.59 -15.81
CA GLY A 5 7.80 1.88 -17.11
C GLY A 5 8.88 2.25 -18.13
N ARG A 6 8.52 3.09 -19.10
CA ARG A 6 9.39 3.55 -20.18
C ARG A 6 9.00 4.97 -20.59
N SER A 7 9.94 5.90 -20.47
CA SER A 7 9.72 7.34 -20.68
C SER A 7 9.62 7.72 -22.15
N TYR A 8 8.62 8.55 -22.49
CA TYR A 8 8.39 9.13 -23.82
C TYR A 8 7.71 10.50 -23.69
N HIS A 9 7.71 11.29 -24.77
CA HIS A 9 6.84 12.47 -24.86
C HIS A 9 5.37 12.04 -24.78
N SER A 10 4.53 12.79 -24.05
CA SER A 10 3.12 12.43 -23.82
C SER A 10 2.31 12.33 -25.13
N GLY A 11 2.66 13.10 -26.16
CA GLY A 11 2.05 13.00 -27.49
C GLY A 11 2.41 11.72 -28.28
N SER A 12 3.37 10.94 -27.79
CA SER A 12 3.76 9.63 -28.35
C SER A 12 3.69 8.54 -27.27
N SER A 13 2.75 8.68 -26.33
CA SER A 13 2.65 7.82 -25.14
C SER A 13 2.47 6.33 -25.47
N PHE A 14 1.90 6.00 -26.62
CA PHE A 14 1.75 4.63 -27.13
C PHE A 14 3.08 3.89 -27.39
N LEU A 15 4.21 4.61 -27.44
CA LEU A 15 5.56 4.01 -27.51
C LEU A 15 6.18 3.78 -26.12
N GLY A 16 5.60 4.39 -25.09
CA GLY A 16 6.04 4.32 -23.70
C GLY A 16 5.24 3.32 -22.86
N ILE A 17 5.62 3.25 -21.59
CA ILE A 17 4.86 2.51 -20.57
C ILE A 17 4.77 3.45 -19.37
N ASN A 18 3.56 3.94 -19.09
CA ASN A 18 3.35 4.85 -17.96
C ASN A 18 3.44 4.08 -16.64
N ALA A 19 4.46 4.36 -15.83
CA ALA A 19 4.68 3.67 -14.56
C ALA A 19 3.60 3.99 -13.50
N ILE A 20 2.94 5.15 -13.59
CA ILE A 20 1.82 5.51 -12.71
C ILE A 20 0.58 4.69 -13.09
N GLU A 21 0.23 4.62 -14.37
CA GLU A 21 -0.92 3.81 -14.80
C GLU A 21 -0.67 2.32 -14.53
N LYS A 22 0.55 1.85 -14.79
CA LYS A 22 0.96 0.47 -14.47
C LYS A 22 0.92 0.17 -12.97
N SER A 23 1.03 1.17 -12.10
CA SER A 23 0.95 0.95 -10.65
C SER A 23 -0.47 0.69 -10.15
N LEU A 24 -1.51 0.91 -10.99
CA LEU A 24 -2.91 0.61 -10.64
C LEU A 24 -3.11 -0.86 -10.25
N SER A 25 -2.49 -1.81 -10.96
CA SER A 25 -2.61 -3.24 -10.63
C SER A 25 -2.02 -3.53 -9.26
N LEU A 26 -0.83 -3.00 -8.97
CA LEU A 26 -0.18 -3.13 -7.66
C LEU A 26 -1.02 -2.47 -6.55
N MET A 27 -1.59 -1.29 -6.79
CA MET A 27 -2.46 -0.64 -5.80
C MET A 27 -3.71 -1.47 -5.52
N ASN A 28 -4.33 -2.07 -6.54
CA ASN A 28 -5.48 -2.95 -6.34
C ASN A 28 -5.13 -4.18 -5.49
N GLU A 29 -3.98 -4.81 -5.75
CA GLU A 29 -3.47 -5.93 -4.96
C GLU A 29 -3.22 -5.52 -3.49
N LEU A 30 -2.60 -4.35 -3.27
CA LEU A 30 -2.36 -3.82 -1.92
C LEU A 30 -3.65 -3.50 -1.17
N MET A 31 -4.68 -3.01 -1.87
CA MET A 31 -5.99 -2.74 -1.27
C MET A 31 -6.72 -4.03 -0.89
N GLU A 32 -6.62 -5.08 -1.72
CA GLU A 32 -7.17 -6.39 -1.39
C GLU A 32 -6.41 -7.04 -0.22
N LEU A 33 -5.09 -6.89 -0.18
CA LEU A 33 -4.28 -7.32 0.97
C LEU A 33 -4.71 -6.58 2.24
N LYS A 34 -4.86 -5.25 2.19
CA LYS A 34 -5.35 -4.44 3.33
C LYS A 34 -6.67 -4.98 3.86
N ARG A 35 -7.62 -5.30 2.97
CA ARG A 35 -8.92 -5.86 3.36
C ARG A 35 -8.77 -7.19 4.11
N LYS A 36 -7.92 -8.10 3.62
CA LYS A 36 -7.66 -9.41 4.27
C LYS A 36 -6.97 -9.26 5.63
N VAL A 37 -6.03 -8.33 5.71
CA VAL A 37 -5.27 -8.03 6.92
C VAL A 37 -6.18 -7.48 8.00
N GLU A 38 -6.96 -6.45 7.68
CA GLU A 38 -7.79 -5.73 8.66
C GLU A 38 -9.04 -6.52 9.09
N GLN A 39 -9.27 -7.70 8.52
CA GLN A 39 -10.25 -8.66 9.00
C GLN A 39 -9.73 -9.53 10.16
N ARG A 40 -8.41 -9.62 10.33
CA ARG A 40 -7.81 -10.37 11.44
C ARG A 40 -8.13 -9.69 12.77
N ARG A 41 -8.25 -10.48 13.82
CA ARG A 41 -8.51 -10.01 15.18
C ARG A 41 -7.54 -10.69 16.13
N SER A 42 -6.90 -9.90 16.98
CA SER A 42 -6.08 -10.40 18.08
C SER A 42 -6.97 -10.82 19.24
N ALA A 43 -6.47 -11.70 20.11
CA ALA A 43 -7.10 -11.95 21.41
C ALA A 43 -6.73 -10.85 22.44
N VAL A 44 -5.75 -10.00 22.11
CA VAL A 44 -5.20 -8.99 23.00
C VAL A 44 -6.04 -7.70 22.96
N PRO A 45 -6.45 -7.15 24.13
CA PRO A 45 -7.17 -5.89 24.16
C PRO A 45 -6.25 -4.69 23.84
N PRO A 46 -6.76 -3.63 23.20
CA PRO A 46 -6.00 -2.41 22.99
C PRO A 46 -5.94 -1.59 24.30
N SER A 47 -5.21 -0.47 24.26
CA SER A 47 -5.14 0.44 25.43
C SER A 47 -6.53 0.94 25.82
N GLN A 48 -6.75 1.18 27.12
CA GLN A 48 -8.04 1.69 27.62
C GLN A 48 -8.47 3.00 26.92
N ALA A 49 -7.51 3.88 26.62
CA ALA A 49 -7.76 5.11 25.88
C ALA A 49 -8.24 4.84 24.44
N THR A 50 -7.64 3.85 23.76
CA THR A 50 -8.05 3.42 22.42
C THR A 50 -9.45 2.81 22.45
N SER A 51 -9.73 1.90 23.40
CA SER A 51 -11.04 1.25 23.53
C SER A 51 -12.14 2.29 23.78
N ALA A 52 -11.92 3.24 24.69
CA ALA A 52 -12.90 4.27 25.01
C ALA A 52 -13.17 5.22 23.81
N LYS A 53 -12.14 5.54 23.02
CA LYS A 53 -12.26 6.46 21.88
C LYS A 53 -12.88 5.81 20.63
N THR A 54 -12.63 4.52 20.41
CA THR A 54 -12.94 3.86 19.13
C THR A 54 -13.99 2.76 19.24
N GLY A 55 -14.29 2.29 20.46
CA GLY A 55 -15.13 1.12 20.70
C GLY A 55 -14.45 -0.22 20.35
N ILE A 56 -13.20 -0.19 19.87
CA ILE A 56 -12.44 -1.39 19.53
C ILE A 56 -12.05 -2.13 20.81
N GLN A 57 -12.38 -3.41 20.88
CA GLN A 57 -12.13 -4.23 22.08
C GLN A 57 -10.91 -5.16 21.96
N THR A 58 -10.40 -5.35 20.75
CA THR A 58 -9.22 -6.19 20.45
C THR A 58 -8.30 -5.49 19.46
N LEU A 59 -6.99 -5.73 19.52
CA LEU A 59 -6.06 -5.21 18.51
C LEU A 59 -6.43 -5.71 17.10
N ILE A 60 -6.23 -4.84 16.11
CA ILE A 60 -6.47 -5.10 14.69
C ILE A 60 -5.19 -4.71 13.97
N PRO A 61 -4.59 -5.59 13.15
CA PRO A 61 -3.45 -5.21 12.34
C PRO A 61 -3.91 -4.26 11.23
N VAL A 62 -3.07 -3.30 10.86
CA VAL A 62 -3.41 -2.28 9.85
C VAL A 62 -2.34 -2.20 8.78
N LEU A 63 -2.77 -2.07 7.53
CA LEU A 63 -1.90 -1.86 6.37
C LEU A 63 -2.29 -0.57 5.68
N ASN A 64 -1.37 0.36 5.53
CA ASN A 64 -1.62 1.64 4.90
C ASN A 64 -0.63 1.89 3.77
N ILE A 65 -1.12 2.41 2.65
CA ILE A 65 -0.27 3.07 1.66
C ILE A 65 -0.11 4.51 2.15
N THR A 66 1.12 4.91 2.47
CA THR A 66 1.41 6.19 3.11
C THR A 66 2.05 7.18 2.15
N MET A 67 2.71 6.70 1.10
CA MET A 67 3.36 7.56 0.11
C MET A 67 3.30 6.95 -1.28
N ILE A 68 3.04 7.79 -2.28
CA ILE A 68 3.18 7.45 -3.69
C ILE A 68 3.90 8.59 -4.40
N ASN A 69 4.97 8.25 -5.13
CA ASN A 69 5.73 9.22 -5.92
C ASN A 69 5.84 8.75 -7.36
N GLY A 70 5.54 9.63 -8.29
CA GLY A 70 5.65 9.37 -9.73
C GLY A 70 5.49 10.66 -10.50
N GLY A 71 5.94 10.66 -11.75
CA GLY A 71 5.91 11.84 -12.60
C GLY A 71 7.30 12.45 -12.79
N VAL A 72 7.47 13.16 -13.89
CA VAL A 72 8.69 13.93 -14.22
C VAL A 72 8.30 15.33 -14.66
N LYS A 73 7.48 15.44 -15.71
CA LYS A 73 6.83 16.67 -16.19
C LYS A 73 5.46 16.30 -16.77
N HIS A 74 4.55 17.26 -16.88
CA HIS A 74 3.19 17.03 -17.39
C HIS A 74 3.14 16.46 -18.81
N ASN A 75 4.19 16.66 -19.62
CA ASN A 75 4.29 16.19 -21.01
C ASN A 75 5.28 15.02 -21.19
N ILE A 76 5.68 14.36 -20.12
CA ILE A 76 6.58 13.19 -20.16
C ILE A 76 5.86 12.02 -19.49
N VAL A 77 5.76 10.90 -20.20
CA VAL A 77 5.34 9.61 -19.65
C VAL A 77 6.34 9.18 -18.58
N PRO A 78 5.96 8.98 -17.31
CA PRO A 78 6.91 8.62 -16.26
C PRO A 78 7.32 7.15 -16.37
N ASP A 79 8.62 6.87 -16.23
CA ASP A 79 9.18 5.52 -16.19
C ASP A 79 9.28 4.92 -14.78
N ARG A 80 8.98 5.69 -13.74
CA ARG A 80 9.04 5.22 -12.36
C ARG A 80 7.84 5.71 -11.55
N CYS A 81 7.33 4.79 -10.74
CA CYS A 81 6.44 5.10 -9.63
C CYS A 81 6.89 4.30 -8.40
N SER A 82 7.11 4.97 -7.26
CA SER A 82 7.37 4.33 -5.98
C SER A 82 6.14 4.42 -5.08
N ILE A 83 5.87 3.32 -4.37
CA ILE A 83 4.78 3.22 -3.40
C ILE A 83 5.38 2.72 -2.09
N GLU A 84 5.07 3.41 -1.01
CA GLU A 84 5.51 3.09 0.35
C GLU A 84 4.28 2.93 1.25
N GLY A 85 4.42 2.06 2.25
CA GLY A 85 3.35 1.75 3.17
C GLY A 85 3.86 1.42 4.56
N ASP A 86 2.95 1.52 5.52
CA ASP A 86 3.15 1.18 6.92
C ASP A 86 2.28 -0.03 7.26
N ARG A 87 2.90 -1.05 7.88
CA ARG A 87 2.20 -2.24 8.38
C ARG A 87 2.41 -2.35 9.88
N ARG A 88 1.32 -2.27 10.64
CA ARG A 88 1.28 -2.63 12.07
C ARG A 88 0.70 -4.03 12.21
N PHE A 89 1.45 -4.90 12.85
CA PHE A 89 1.06 -6.29 13.09
C PHE A 89 0.58 -6.47 14.54
N ILE A 90 -0.17 -7.55 14.76
CA ILE A 90 -0.64 -7.96 16.09
C ILE A 90 0.34 -8.96 16.73
N PRO A 91 0.29 -9.19 18.05
CA PRO A 91 1.23 -10.10 18.74
C PRO A 91 1.23 -11.53 18.19
N GLU A 92 0.14 -11.96 17.58
CA GLU A 92 0.00 -13.29 16.96
C GLU A 92 0.66 -13.42 15.58
N GLU A 93 1.12 -12.32 14.98
CA GLU A 93 1.81 -12.32 13.68
C GLU A 93 3.34 -12.23 13.88
N THR A 94 4.08 -13.08 13.17
CA THR A 94 5.55 -12.97 13.10
C THR A 94 5.97 -12.04 11.96
N LEU A 95 7.23 -11.58 11.97
CA LEU A 95 7.77 -10.81 10.85
C LEU A 95 7.71 -11.59 9.54
N GLU A 96 7.88 -12.91 9.59
CA GLU A 96 7.81 -13.75 8.41
C GLU A 96 6.38 -13.80 7.83
N ASP A 97 5.36 -13.94 8.69
CA ASP A 97 3.94 -13.88 8.28
C ASP A 97 3.58 -12.54 7.62
N VAL A 98 4.21 -11.46 8.09
CA VAL A 98 3.97 -10.09 7.59
C VAL A 98 4.68 -9.83 6.26
N CYS A 99 5.88 -10.41 6.05
CA CYS A 99 6.66 -10.22 4.82
C CYS A 99 6.20 -11.10 3.66
N GLN A 100 5.49 -12.21 3.92
CA GLN A 100 5.00 -13.13 2.89
C GLN A 100 3.60 -12.78 2.35
N GLY A 101 2.86 -11.88 3.01
CA GLY A 101 1.52 -11.43 2.62
C GLY A 101 1.54 -10.13 1.84
#